data_AF-A0A537QSB8-F1
#
_entry.id   AF-A0A537QSB8-F1
#
_cell.length_a   1.000
_cell.length_b   1.000
_cell.length_c   1.000
_cell.angle_alpha   90.00
_cell.angle_beta   90.00
_cell.angle_gamma   90.00
#
_symmetry.space_group_name_H-M   'P 1'
#
loop_
_entity.id
_entity.type
_entity.pdbx_description
1 polymer ?
#
loop_
_entity_poly.entity_id
_entity_poly.type
_entity_poly.pdbx_seq_one_letter_code
_entity_poly.pdbx_strand_id
1 'polypeptide(L)'
;MPMAPLSTYQDAIVDRYKSPDGTPDYERSWSYLDKILAREIGKAGGLLTFNAVLIAVALATGPWWSVICPVVACLVLLLLMGVSRETPTDMATPRTDCIAASKTVWQGMSLVDVAIIISAIGILVLGVQRWV
;
A
#
# COMPACT_ATOMS: atom_id res chain seq x y z
N MET A 1 0.90 4.56 14.30
CA MET A 1 2.23 5.21 14.31
C MET A 1 2.35 5.97 13.00
N PRO A 2 2.80 7.24 12.99
CA PRO A 2 3.02 7.96 11.74
C PRO A 2 4.09 7.23 10.90
N MET A 3 3.86 7.11 9.61
CA MET A 3 4.82 6.50 8.69
C MET A 3 6.13 7.31 8.70
N ALA A 4 7.26 6.62 8.81
CA ALA A 4 8.57 7.27 8.79
C ALA A 4 8.77 8.03 7.46
N PRO A 5 9.49 9.16 7.45
CA PRO A 5 9.87 9.85 6.21
C PRO A 5 10.59 8.89 5.26
N LEU A 6 10.41 9.08 3.95
CA LEU A 6 11.00 8.21 2.92
C LEU A 6 12.53 8.05 3.09
N SER A 7 13.24 9.13 3.40
CA SER A 7 14.69 9.10 3.65
C SER A 7 15.06 8.19 4.82
N THR A 8 14.36 8.33 5.95
CA THR A 8 14.56 7.49 7.14
C THR A 8 14.26 6.01 6.86
N TYR A 9 13.23 5.73 6.05
CA TYR A 9 12.90 4.37 5.63
C TYR A 9 14.00 3.76 4.75
N GLN A 10 14.49 4.53 3.78
CA GLN A 10 15.56 4.12 2.88
C GLN A 10 16.85 3.83 3.64
N ASP A 11 17.27 4.74 4.52
CA ASP A 11 18.47 4.58 5.35
C ASP A 11 18.35 3.34 6.23
N ALA A 12 17.18 3.10 6.84
CA ALA A 12 16.95 1.93 7.70
C ALA A 12 17.02 0.60 6.93
N ILE A 13 16.61 0.55 5.66
CA ILE A 13 16.69 -0.68 4.85
C ILE A 13 18.14 -0.98 4.48
N VAL A 14 18.86 0.05 4.04
CA VAL A 14 20.26 -0.07 3.61
C VAL A 14 21.16 -0.38 4.82
N ASP A 15 20.88 0.21 5.98
CA ASP A 15 21.61 -0.07 7.22
C ASP A 15 21.38 -1.50 7.74
N ARG A 16 20.19 -2.06 7.49
CA ARG A 16 19.81 -3.42 7.90
C ARG A 16 20.59 -4.51 7.17
N TYR A 17 21.00 -4.27 5.92
CA TYR A 17 21.73 -5.24 5.12
C TYR A 17 23.09 -4.68 4.75
N LYS A 18 24.06 -4.96 5.61
CA LYS A 18 25.48 -4.72 5.36
C LYS A 18 26.19 -6.03 5.05
N SER A 19 27.11 -5.96 4.09
CA SER A 19 28.05 -7.02 3.78
C SER A 19 29.11 -7.13 4.90
N PRO A 20 29.86 -8.24 5.05
CA PRO A 20 30.82 -8.43 6.15
C PRO A 20 31.93 -7.38 6.24
N ASP A 21 32.20 -6.69 5.14
CA ASP A 21 33.10 -5.54 5.00
C ASP A 21 32.48 -4.21 5.45
N GLY A 22 31.24 -4.23 5.95
CA GLY A 22 30.52 -3.05 6.46
C GLY A 22 29.90 -2.18 5.37
N THR A 23 30.11 -2.52 4.09
CA THR A 23 29.50 -1.82 2.96
C THR A 23 28.03 -2.22 2.80
N PRO A 24 27.17 -1.33 2.27
CA PRO A 24 25.77 -1.64 2.08
C PRO A 24 25.55 -2.68 0.97
N ASP A 25 24.77 -3.72 1.28
CA ASP A 25 24.38 -4.77 0.35
C ASP A 25 23.02 -4.40 -0.29
N TYR A 26 23.10 -3.70 -1.42
CA TYR A 26 21.93 -3.22 -2.14
C TYR A 26 21.13 -4.34 -2.82
N GLU A 27 21.76 -5.44 -3.23
CA GLU A 27 21.06 -6.57 -3.85
C GLU A 27 20.18 -7.28 -2.82
N ARG A 28 20.72 -7.53 -1.62
CA ARG A 28 19.96 -8.13 -0.53
C ARG A 28 18.86 -7.21 -0.04
N SER A 29 19.13 -5.90 0.05
CA SER A 29 18.14 -4.87 0.35
C SER A 29 17.00 -4.86 -0.66
N TRP A 30 17.32 -4.94 -1.95
CA TRP A 30 16.33 -5.02 -3.03
C TRP A 30 15.48 -6.28 -2.94
N SER A 31 16.10 -7.45 -2.73
CA SER A 31 15.36 -8.73 -2.57
C SER A 31 14.38 -8.70 -1.38
N TYR A 32 14.72 -7.95 -0.33
CA TYR A 32 13.85 -7.77 0.83
C TYR A 32 12.68 -6.82 0.51
N LEU A 33 12.95 -5.73 -0.23
CA LEU A 33 11.92 -4.81 -0.70
C LEU A 33 10.90 -5.50 -1.61
N ASP A 34 11.34 -6.39 -2.50
CA ASP A 34 10.45 -7.14 -3.38
C ASP A 34 9.48 -8.06 -2.59
N LYS A 35 9.98 -8.70 -1.53
CA LYS A 35 9.12 -9.48 -0.62
C LYS A 35 8.10 -8.61 0.12
N ILE A 36 8.47 -7.40 0.54
CA ILE A 36 7.51 -6.47 1.14
C ILE A 36 6.48 -6.06 0.10
N LEU A 37 6.91 -5.71 -1.11
CA LEU A 37 6.01 -5.32 -2.19
C LEU A 37 4.97 -6.41 -2.47
N ALA A 38 5.40 -7.66 -2.65
CA ALA A 38 4.50 -8.80 -2.86
C ALA A 38 3.47 -8.94 -1.72
N ARG A 39 3.91 -8.73 -0.47
CA ARG A 39 3.00 -8.77 0.69
C ARG A 39 1.99 -7.62 0.68
N GLU A 40 2.42 -6.40 0.36
CA GLU A 40 1.52 -5.25 0.27
C GLU A 40 0.50 -5.40 -0.86
N ILE A 41 0.89 -6.00 -1.98
CA ILE A 41 -0.03 -6.35 -3.08
C ILE A 41 -1.07 -7.37 -2.60
N GLY A 42 -0.64 -8.39 -1.86
CA GLY A 42 -1.54 -9.39 -1.27
C GLY A 42 -2.56 -8.75 -0.31
N LYS A 43 -2.12 -7.84 0.56
CA LYS A 43 -3.00 -7.07 1.44
C LYS A 43 -3.98 -6.20 0.67
N ALA A 44 -3.50 -5.48 -0.34
CA ALA A 44 -4.33 -4.63 -1.19
C ALA A 44 -5.41 -5.44 -1.92
N GLY A 45 -5.06 -6.64 -2.42
CA GLY A 45 -6.01 -7.57 -3.01
C GLY A 45 -7.09 -8.02 -2.03
N GLY A 46 -6.70 -8.42 -0.81
CA GLY A 46 -7.65 -8.78 0.24
C GLY A 46 -8.59 -7.62 0.63
N LEU A 47 -8.05 -6.40 0.75
CA LEU A 47 -8.84 -5.21 1.08
C LEU A 47 -9.80 -4.82 -0.06
N LEU A 48 -9.41 -5.06 -1.31
CA LEU A 48 -10.28 -4.84 -2.48
C LEU A 48 -11.46 -5.81 -2.48
N THR A 49 -11.23 -7.09 -2.19
CA THR A 49 -12.32 -8.07 -2.02
C THR A 49 -13.25 -7.68 -0.88
N PHE A 50 -12.70 -7.25 0.25
CA PHE A 50 -13.48 -6.79 1.39
C PHE A 50 -14.36 -5.58 1.04
N ASN A 51 -13.79 -4.56 0.38
CA ASN A 51 -14.55 -3.39 -0.05
C ASN A 51 -15.62 -3.74 -1.09
N ALA A 52 -15.38 -4.71 -1.97
CA ALA A 52 -16.41 -5.20 -2.91
C ALA A 52 -17.62 -5.80 -2.18
N VAL A 53 -17.40 -6.54 -1.08
CA VAL A 53 -18.49 -7.04 -0.23
C VAL A 53 -19.22 -5.88 0.46
N LEU A 54 -18.51 -4.88 0.98
CA LEU A 54 -19.14 -3.69 1.56
C LEU A 54 -20.03 -2.96 0.56
N ILE A 55 -19.59 -2.84 -0.70
CA ILE A 55 -20.39 -2.25 -1.78
C ILE A 55 -21.67 -3.06 -2.01
N ALA A 56 -21.58 -4.39 -2.09
CA ALA A 56 -22.74 -5.25 -2.29
C ALA A 56 -23.75 -5.13 -1.14
N VAL A 57 -23.27 -5.09 0.11
CA VAL A 57 -24.13 -4.90 1.30
C VAL A 57 -24.77 -3.52 1.30
N ALA A 58 -23.99 -2.48 1.01
CA ALA A 58 -24.47 -1.10 0.92
C ALA A 58 -25.60 -0.94 -0.11
N LEU A 59 -25.45 -1.55 -1.29
CA LEU A 59 -26.49 -1.55 -2.33
C LEU A 59 -27.75 -2.32 -1.92
N ALA A 60 -27.61 -3.38 -1.13
CA ALA A 60 -28.74 -4.22 -0.71
C ALA A 60 -29.53 -3.63 0.47
N THR A 61 -28.85 -2.93 1.40
CA THR A 61 -29.45 -2.53 2.68
C THR A 61 -29.53 -1.03 2.93
N GLY A 62 -28.89 -0.21 2.10
CA GLY A 62 -28.72 1.21 2.37
C GLY A 62 -29.01 2.12 1.18
N PRO A 63 -29.03 3.44 1.41
CA PRO A 63 -29.13 4.41 0.35
C PRO A 63 -27.86 4.40 -0.50
N TRP A 64 -28.00 4.69 -1.80
CA TRP A 64 -26.94 4.57 -2.80
C TRP A 64 -25.64 5.31 -2.46
N TRP A 65 -25.70 6.39 -1.69
CA TRP A 65 -24.54 7.19 -1.29
C TRP A 65 -23.62 6.49 -0.26
N SER A 66 -24.10 5.46 0.43
CA SER A 66 -23.28 4.65 1.37
C SER A 66 -22.14 3.88 0.66
N VAL A 67 -22.26 3.70 -0.65
CA VAL A 67 -21.29 3.02 -1.52
C VAL A 67 -20.06 3.89 -1.81
N ILE A 68 -20.13 5.21 -1.61
CA ILE A 68 -19.06 6.15 -1.99
C ILE A 68 -17.75 5.84 -1.28
N CYS A 69 -17.78 5.63 0.05
CA CYS A 69 -16.57 5.34 0.82
C CYS A 69 -15.85 4.07 0.36
N PRO A 70 -16.50 2.89 0.27
CA PRO A 70 -15.82 1.68 -0.19
C PRO A 70 -15.41 1.75 -1.66
N VAL A 71 -16.13 2.48 -2.52
CA VAL A 71 -15.68 2.74 -3.91
C VAL A 71 -14.40 3.58 -3.93
N VAL A 72 -14.33 4.66 -3.15
CA VAL A 72 -13.11 5.49 -3.06
C VAL A 72 -11.94 4.66 -2.52
N ALA A 73 -12.17 3.81 -1.51
CA ALA A 73 -11.15 2.88 -1.02
C ALA A 73 -10.65 1.91 -2.11
N CYS A 74 -11.56 1.35 -2.92
CA CYS A 74 -11.20 0.53 -4.08
C CYS A 74 -10.37 1.31 -5.11
N LEU A 75 -10.72 2.56 -5.42
CA LEU A 75 -9.97 3.38 -6.36
C LEU A 75 -8.53 3.63 -5.88
N VAL A 76 -8.35 3.92 -4.59
CA VAL A 76 -7.01 4.08 -3.99
C VAL A 76 -6.18 2.80 -4.10
N LEU A 77 -6.80 1.63 -3.86
CA LEU A 77 -6.13 0.33 -3.99
C LEU A 77 -5.81 -0.02 -5.46
N LEU A 78 -6.68 0.32 -6.39
CA LEU A 78 -6.44 0.12 -7.82
C LEU A 78 -5.31 1.03 -8.33
N LEU A 79 -5.20 2.25 -7.82
CA LEU A 79 -4.06 3.13 -8.13
C LEU A 79 -2.72 2.51 -7.68
N LEU A 80 -2.70 1.84 -6.53
CA LEU A 80 -1.54 1.09 -6.05
C LEU A 80 -1.18 -0.10 -6.95
N MET A 81 -2.19 -0.75 -7.54
CA MET A 81 -2.00 -1.89 -8.44
C MET A 81 -1.61 -1.47 -9.86
N GLY A 82 -2.05 -0.31 -10.34
CA GLY A 82 -1.96 0.06 -11.76
C GLY A 82 -1.11 1.28 -12.12
N VAL A 83 -0.92 2.28 -11.24
CA VAL A 83 -0.40 3.60 -11.65
C VAL A 83 0.85 4.05 -10.88
N SER A 84 1.01 3.70 -9.60
CA SER A 84 2.18 4.18 -8.82
C SER A 84 3.44 3.34 -8.98
N ARG A 85 3.43 2.30 -9.82
CA ARG A 85 4.63 1.52 -10.14
C ARG A 85 5.28 2.14 -11.37
N GLU A 86 6.05 3.20 -11.15
CA GLU A 86 7.05 3.62 -12.13
C GLU A 86 7.90 2.37 -12.47
N THR A 87 7.69 1.77 -13.64
CA THR A 87 8.60 0.74 -14.16
C THR A 87 9.95 1.43 -14.31
N PRO A 88 11.00 1.00 -13.59
CA PRO A 88 12.29 1.68 -13.65
C PRO A 88 12.79 1.65 -15.09
N THR A 89 12.89 2.82 -15.72
CA THR A 89 13.32 2.94 -17.13
C THR A 89 14.83 2.74 -17.28
N ASP A 90 15.59 2.99 -16.21
CA ASP A 90 17.03 2.78 -16.15
C ASP A 90 17.41 1.97 -14.91
N MET A 91 17.47 0.65 -15.05
CA MET A 91 18.09 -0.23 -14.03
C MET A 91 19.61 -0.26 -14.21
N ALA A 92 20.25 0.87 -13.94
CA ALA A 92 21.66 1.08 -14.25
C ALA A 92 22.59 0.55 -13.15
N THR A 93 22.18 0.58 -11.87
CA THR A 93 23.01 0.14 -10.73
C THR A 93 22.17 -0.44 -9.59
N PRO A 94 22.71 -1.40 -8.80
CA PRO A 94 21.99 -1.96 -7.65
C PRO A 94 21.51 -0.90 -6.64
N ARG A 95 22.25 0.20 -6.49
CA ARG A 95 21.89 1.31 -5.61
C ARG A 95 20.69 2.09 -6.12
N THR A 96 20.67 2.47 -7.40
CA THR A 96 19.56 3.22 -7.99
C THR A 96 18.28 2.39 -7.96
N ASP A 97 18.40 1.10 -8.21
CA ASP A 97 17.27 0.18 -8.27
C ASP A 97 16.66 -0.03 -6.87
N CYS A 98 17.52 -0.16 -5.85
CA CYS A 98 17.08 -0.22 -4.46
C CYS A 98 16.38 1.08 -3.99
N ILE A 99 16.91 2.25 -4.37
CA ILE A 99 16.30 3.54 -4.02
C ILE A 99 14.94 3.72 -4.73
N ALA A 100 14.82 3.34 -5.99
CA ALA A 100 13.55 3.39 -6.72
C ALA A 100 12.53 2.42 -6.11
N ALA A 101 12.92 1.16 -5.87
CA ALA A 101 12.04 0.15 -5.29
C ALA A 101 11.56 0.52 -3.88
N SER A 102 12.44 1.07 -3.03
CA SER A 102 12.06 1.52 -1.69
C SER A 102 11.03 2.64 -1.70
N LYS A 103 11.13 3.59 -2.64
CA LYS A 103 10.10 4.63 -2.85
C LYS A 103 8.77 4.01 -3.23
N THR A 104 8.75 3.07 -4.17
CA THR A 104 7.52 2.37 -4.59
C THR A 104 6.88 1.61 -3.43
N VAL A 105 7.67 0.88 -2.64
CA VAL A 105 7.17 0.16 -1.46
C VAL A 105 6.60 1.12 -0.42
N TRP A 106 7.32 2.21 -0.12
CA TRP A 106 6.87 3.22 0.84
C TRP A 106 5.55 3.88 0.41
N GLN A 107 5.44 4.26 -0.87
CA GLN A 107 4.19 4.80 -1.43
C GLN A 107 3.05 3.78 -1.37
N GLY A 108 3.34 2.51 -1.69
CA GLY A 108 2.38 1.42 -1.60
C GLY A 108 1.84 1.24 -0.19
N MET A 109 2.72 1.18 0.81
CA MET A 109 2.31 1.08 2.22
C MET A 109 1.42 2.26 2.63
N SER A 110 1.77 3.49 2.23
CA SER A 110 1.00 4.69 2.58
C SER A 110 -0.42 4.64 2.00
N LEU A 111 -0.55 4.21 0.75
CA LEU A 111 -1.85 4.06 0.08
C LEU A 111 -2.70 2.95 0.71
N VAL A 112 -2.09 1.83 1.16
CA VAL A 112 -2.81 0.78 1.91
C VAL A 112 -3.35 1.32 3.23
N ASP A 113 -2.54 2.07 3.99
CA ASP A 113 -2.98 2.68 5.25
C ASP A 113 -4.15 3.65 5.02
N VAL A 114 -4.08 4.50 3.99
CA VAL A 114 -5.17 5.41 3.61
C VAL A 114 -6.43 4.62 3.24
N ALA A 115 -6.31 3.57 2.43
CA ALA A 115 -7.45 2.74 2.02
C ALA A 115 -8.12 2.07 3.22
N ILE A 116 -7.35 1.59 4.21
CA ILE A 116 -7.89 1.02 5.45
C ILE A 116 -8.71 2.05 6.22
N ILE A 117 -8.20 3.29 6.34
CA ILE A 117 -8.92 4.37 7.04
C ILE A 117 -10.25 4.68 6.34
N ILE A 118 -10.25 4.78 5.01
CA ILE A 118 -11.46 5.06 4.23
C ILE A 118 -12.46 3.89 4.35
N SER A 119 -11.99 2.65 4.29
CA SER A 119 -12.81 1.46 4.52
C SER A 119 -13.45 1.47 5.91
N ALA A 120 -12.70 1.83 6.96
CA ALA A 120 -13.22 1.92 8.33
C ALA A 120 -14.31 2.99 8.46
N ILE A 121 -14.14 4.14 7.81
CA ILE A 121 -15.18 5.18 7.74
C ILE A 121 -16.42 4.63 7.03
N GLY A 122 -16.26 3.89 5.93
CA GLY A 122 -17.37 3.25 5.22
C GLY A 122 -18.17 2.29 6.10
N ILE A 123 -17.49 1.47 6.92
CA ILE A 123 -18.15 0.58 7.89
C ILE A 123 -18.93 1.39 8.94
N LEU A 124 -18.34 2.46 9.48
CA LEU A 124 -19.01 3.33 10.45
C LEU A 124 -20.28 3.95 9.88
N VAL A 125 -20.24 4.45 8.65
CA VAL A 125 -21.40 5.03 7.96
C VAL A 125 -22.51 3.98 7.79
N LEU A 126 -22.16 2.78 7.32
CA LEU A 126 -23.11 1.66 7.17
C LEU A 126 -23.65 1.18 8.53
N GLY A 127 -22.81 1.19 9.55
CA GLY A 127 -23.18 0.87 10.92
C GLY A 127 -24.24 1.82 11.43
N VAL A 128 -23.96 3.13 11.44
CA VAL A 128 -24.91 4.16 11.91
C VAL A 128 -26.24 4.08 11.16
N GLN A 129 -26.23 3.82 9.84
CA GLN A 129 -27.46 3.66 9.05
C GLN A 129 -28.35 2.51 9.51
N ARG A 130 -27.80 1.42 10.04
CA ARG A 130 -28.60 0.29 10.55
C ARG A 130 -29.25 0.57 11.91
N TRP A 131 -28.80 1.59 12.62
CA TRP A 131 -29.31 1.97 13.95
C TRP A 131 -30.34 3.11 13.90
N VAL A 132 -30.50 3.78 12.76
CA VAL A 132 -31.48 4.86 12.52
C VAL A 132 -32.65 4.32 11.72
#